data_AF-A0A3M1J6F7-F1
#
_entry.id   AF-A0A3M1J6F7-F1
#
_cell.length_a   1.000
_cell.length_b   1.000
_cell.length_c   1.000
_cell.angle_alpha   90.00
_cell.angle_beta   90.00
_cell.angle_gamma   90.00
#
_symmetry.space_group_name_H-M   'P 1'
#
loop_
_entity.id
_entity.type
_entity.pdbx_description
1 polymer ?
#
loop_
_entity_poly.entity_id
_entity_poly.type
_entity_poly.pdbx_seq_one_letter_code
_entity_poly.pdbx_strand_id
1 'polypeptide(L)'
;MRRRKPHPSWPLRTEASRSSVSRRRFFIIHNPTAGRASHALFAAVLRRLEEAGCEITAQIAESADEDAELARAAAARGDHDAVLAAGGDSTIRGTALGLLGSAVPLGIIPAGTGNVMAAELGLPRRSAQIARYLLDSPVRK
;
A
#
# COMPACT_ATOMS: atom_id res chain seq x y z
N MET A 1 61.09 -4.32 6.70
CA MET A 1 60.27 -5.50 6.33
C MET A 1 58.91 -5.41 6.99
N ARG A 2 57.85 -5.75 6.26
CA ARG A 2 56.46 -5.28 6.44
C ARG A 2 55.73 -5.95 7.62
N ARG A 3 55.12 -5.15 8.50
CA ARG A 3 54.17 -5.60 9.53
C ARG A 3 52.87 -6.07 8.86
N ARG A 4 52.49 -7.34 9.02
CA ARG A 4 51.13 -7.84 8.68
C ARG A 4 50.16 -7.43 9.78
N LYS A 5 49.08 -6.74 9.43
CA LYS A 5 47.96 -6.45 10.34
C LYS A 5 47.11 -7.72 10.54
N PRO A 6 46.51 -7.95 11.73
CA PRO A 6 45.53 -9.01 11.90
C PRO A 6 44.21 -8.61 11.22
N HIS A 7 43.64 -9.54 10.46
CA HIS A 7 42.28 -9.44 9.92
C HIS A 7 41.28 -9.71 11.06
N PRO A 8 40.23 -8.90 11.26
CA PRO A 8 39.13 -9.29 12.12
C PRO A 8 38.31 -10.39 11.41
N SER A 9 38.29 -11.58 11.99
CA SER A 9 37.37 -12.66 11.60
C SER A 9 35.96 -12.24 11.99
N TRP A 10 35.18 -11.78 11.01
CA TRP A 10 33.76 -11.51 11.18
C TRP A 10 33.03 -12.83 11.47
N PRO A 11 32.17 -12.92 12.50
CA PRO A 11 31.36 -14.11 12.68
C PRO A 11 30.39 -14.21 11.51
N LEU A 12 30.42 -15.35 10.80
CA LEU A 12 29.36 -15.73 9.86
C LEU A 12 28.04 -15.71 10.64
N ARG A 13 27.21 -14.68 10.43
CA ARG A 13 25.84 -14.68 10.92
C ARG A 13 25.04 -15.66 10.06
N THR A 14 25.13 -16.93 10.41
CA THR A 14 24.02 -17.86 10.23
C THR A 14 22.93 -17.48 11.20
N GLU A 15 22.00 -16.67 10.71
CA GLU A 15 20.63 -16.68 11.22
C GLU A 15 19.74 -16.29 10.04
N ALA A 16 19.28 -17.33 9.34
CA ALA A 16 18.03 -17.25 8.61
C ALA A 16 16.94 -16.98 9.66
N SER A 17 16.76 -15.71 9.99
CA SER A 17 15.57 -15.25 10.69
C SER A 17 14.41 -15.56 9.75
N ARG A 18 13.68 -16.64 10.06
CA ARG A 18 12.27 -16.73 9.65
C ARG A 18 11.62 -15.52 10.28
N SER A 19 11.59 -14.42 9.54
CA SER A 19 10.95 -13.20 9.97
C SER A 19 9.54 -13.58 10.36
N SER A 20 9.16 -13.34 11.62
CA SER A 20 7.76 -13.21 11.94
C SER A 20 7.22 -12.22 10.92
N VAL A 21 6.33 -12.67 10.05
CA VAL A 21 5.68 -11.77 9.09
C VAL A 21 4.95 -10.75 9.96
N SER A 22 5.53 -9.56 10.11
CA SER A 22 4.85 -8.45 10.75
C SER A 22 3.59 -8.25 9.93
N ARG A 23 2.41 -8.53 10.52
CA ARG A 23 1.13 -8.31 9.85
C ARG A 23 1.09 -6.86 9.41
N ARG A 24 1.02 -6.63 8.10
CA ARG A 24 0.91 -5.27 7.57
C ARG A 24 -0.47 -4.71 7.91
N ARG A 25 -0.51 -3.46 8.33
CA ARG A 25 -1.73 -2.73 8.66
C ARG A 25 -2.03 -1.74 7.55
N PHE A 26 -3.13 -1.95 6.84
CA PHE A 26 -3.56 -1.11 5.74
C PHE A 26 -4.80 -0.31 6.11
N PHE A 27 -4.74 1.00 5.89
CA PHE A 27 -5.93 1.85 5.91
C PHE A 27 -6.43 2.03 4.49
N ILE A 28 -7.63 1.58 4.19
CA ILE A 28 -8.21 1.65 2.85
C ILE A 28 -9.25 2.76 2.82
N ILE A 29 -9.13 3.64 1.83
CA ILE A 29 -10.15 4.63 1.49
C ILE A 29 -10.83 4.14 0.22
N HIS A 30 -12.12 3.87 0.31
CA HIS A 30 -12.90 3.30 -0.79
C HIS A 30 -14.03 4.22 -1.19
N ASN A 31 -14.11 4.55 -2.48
CA ASN A 31 -15.28 5.22 -3.03
C ASN A 31 -16.15 4.22 -3.82
N PRO A 32 -17.29 3.76 -3.26
CA PRO A 32 -18.16 2.76 -3.89
C PRO A 32 -18.88 3.27 -5.13
N THR A 33 -18.90 4.58 -5.36
CA THR A 33 -19.53 5.20 -6.54
C THR A 33 -18.64 5.13 -7.79
N ALA A 34 -17.36 4.73 -7.66
CA ALA A 34 -16.37 4.74 -8.73
C ALA A 34 -16.60 3.69 -9.86
N GLY A 35 -17.60 2.80 -9.72
CA GLY A 35 -18.13 1.96 -10.81
C GLY A 35 -18.47 0.51 -10.39
N ARG A 36 -19.56 -0.06 -10.91
CA ARG A 36 -20.04 -1.42 -10.54
C ARG A 36 -19.04 -2.55 -10.81
N ALA A 37 -18.29 -2.49 -11.91
CA ALA A 37 -17.27 -3.51 -12.23
C ALA A 37 -16.08 -3.49 -11.23
N SER A 38 -15.95 -2.41 -10.46
CA SER A 38 -14.81 -2.16 -9.60
C SER A 38 -14.95 -2.80 -8.21
N HIS A 39 -16.18 -3.05 -7.75
CA HIS A 39 -16.45 -3.77 -6.49
C HIS A 39 -15.88 -5.19 -6.49
N ALA A 40 -16.00 -5.92 -7.61
CA ALA A 40 -15.48 -7.29 -7.69
C ALA A 40 -13.95 -7.32 -7.60
N LEU A 41 -13.27 -6.36 -8.23
CA LEU A 41 -11.81 -6.21 -8.13
C LEU A 41 -11.41 -5.86 -6.70
N PHE A 42 -12.04 -4.85 -6.11
CA PHE A 42 -11.79 -4.42 -4.74
C PHE A 42 -11.95 -5.58 -3.76
N ALA A 43 -13.09 -6.28 -3.78
CA ALA A 43 -13.34 -7.42 -2.92
C ALA A 43 -12.31 -8.54 -3.14
N ALA A 44 -11.92 -8.83 -4.39
CA ALA A 44 -10.94 -9.87 -4.69
C ALA A 44 -9.51 -9.52 -4.22
N VAL A 45 -9.16 -8.23 -4.16
CA VAL A 45 -7.90 -7.75 -3.57
C VAL A 45 -7.98 -7.80 -2.05
N LEU A 46 -9.07 -7.32 -1.45
CA LEU A 46 -9.28 -7.32 -0.01
C LEU A 46 -9.11 -8.73 0.58
N ARG A 47 -9.81 -9.72 0.02
CA ARG A 47 -9.67 -11.13 0.44
C ARG A 47 -8.24 -11.63 0.40
N ARG A 48 -7.45 -11.23 -0.62
CA ARG A 48 -6.06 -11.67 -0.75
C ARG A 48 -5.14 -11.03 0.29
N LEU A 49 -5.40 -9.78 0.65
CA LEU A 49 -4.66 -9.10 1.71
C LEU A 49 -4.99 -9.73 3.08
N GLU A 50 -6.26 -10.06 3.32
CA GLU A 50 -6.72 -10.78 4.51
C GLU A 50 -6.13 -12.21 4.59
N GLU A 51 -6.15 -12.96 3.49
CA GLU A 51 -5.53 -14.29 3.36
C GLU A 51 -4.01 -14.24 3.62
N ALA A 52 -3.36 -13.12 3.28
CA ALA A 52 -1.95 -12.86 3.59
C ALA A 52 -1.71 -12.43 5.06
N GLY A 53 -2.77 -12.32 5.86
CA GLY A 53 -2.71 -11.96 7.28
C GLY A 53 -2.57 -10.46 7.54
N CYS A 54 -2.94 -9.59 6.60
CA CYS A 54 -2.93 -8.15 6.83
C CYS A 54 -4.09 -7.73 7.72
N GLU A 55 -3.88 -6.72 8.55
CA GLU A 55 -4.94 -6.03 9.28
C GLU A 55 -5.45 -4.89 8.43
N ILE A 56 -6.76 -4.82 8.23
CA ILE A 56 -7.35 -3.88 7.29
C ILE A 56 -8.41 -3.04 8.00
N THR A 57 -8.28 -1.73 7.89
CA THR A 57 -9.31 -0.77 8.28
C THR A 57 -9.81 -0.10 7.00
N ALA A 58 -11.06 -0.29 6.62
CA ALA A 58 -11.64 0.33 5.44
C ALA A 58 -12.62 1.45 5.84
N GLN A 59 -12.51 2.61 5.20
CA GLN A 59 -13.47 3.72 5.31
C GLN A 59 -14.01 4.09 3.92
N ILE A 60 -15.29 4.44 3.90
CA ILE A 60 -15.96 4.92 2.69
C ILE A 60 -15.77 6.44 2.61
N ALA A 61 -15.46 6.93 1.41
CA ALA A 61 -15.45 8.34 1.08
C ALA A 61 -16.38 8.59 -0.10
N GLU A 62 -17.16 9.66 -0.04
CA GLU A 62 -18.12 10.05 -1.08
C GLU A 62 -17.58 11.17 -1.97
N SER A 63 -16.48 11.81 -1.58
CA SER A 63 -15.84 12.90 -2.33
C SER A 63 -14.31 12.86 -2.25
N ALA A 64 -13.65 13.56 -3.18
CA ALA A 64 -12.20 13.71 -3.19
C ALA A 64 -11.67 14.51 -1.98
N ASP A 65 -12.50 15.38 -1.41
CA ASP A 65 -12.15 16.14 -0.21
C ASP A 65 -12.17 15.22 1.03
N GLU A 66 -13.18 14.36 1.14
CA GLU A 66 -13.23 13.31 2.16
C GLU A 66 -12.08 12.31 2.02
N ASP A 67 -11.73 11.92 0.78
CA ASP A 67 -10.55 11.08 0.52
C ASP A 67 -9.28 11.70 1.12
N ALA A 68 -9.10 13.03 0.97
CA ALA A 68 -7.96 13.75 1.51
C ALA A 68 -8.00 13.88 3.04
N GLU A 69 -9.18 14.14 3.62
CA GLU A 69 -9.36 14.24 5.06
C GLU A 69 -9.08 12.92 5.77
N LEU A 70 -9.63 11.82 5.27
CA LEU A 70 -9.42 10.48 5.81
C LEU A 70 -7.95 10.06 5.70
N ALA A 71 -7.31 10.35 4.57
CA ALA A 71 -5.89 10.06 4.37
C ALA A 71 -5.00 10.85 5.34
N ARG A 72 -5.28 12.14 5.53
CA ARG A 72 -4.57 13.00 6.48
C ARG A 72 -4.75 12.51 7.92
N ALA A 73 -5.97 12.14 8.29
CA ALA A 73 -6.26 11.59 9.61
C ALA A 73 -5.55 10.26 9.84
N ALA A 74 -5.53 9.37 8.85
CA ALA A 74 -4.81 8.10 8.92
C ALA A 74 -3.30 8.29 9.06
N ALA A 75 -2.72 9.20 8.27
CA ALA A 75 -1.31 9.56 8.37
C ALA A 75 -0.95 10.13 9.75
N ALA A 76 -1.80 11.00 10.31
CA ALA A 76 -1.58 11.60 11.62
C ALA A 76 -1.62 10.58 12.77
N ARG A 77 -2.42 9.51 12.65
CA ARG A 77 -2.43 8.43 13.64
C ARG A 77 -1.15 7.59 13.63
N GLY A 78 -0.49 7.45 12.47
CA GLY A 78 0.82 6.79 12.34
C GLY A 78 0.82 5.29 12.68
N ASP A 79 -0.35 4.68 12.76
CA ASP A 79 -0.58 3.29 13.14
C ASP A 79 -0.73 2.35 11.93
N HIS A 80 -0.52 2.83 10.70
CA HIS A 80 -0.66 2.05 9.47
C HIS A 80 0.64 2.01 8.68
N ASP A 81 0.91 0.88 8.02
CA ASP A 81 2.09 0.69 7.16
C ASP A 81 1.91 1.35 5.78
N ALA A 82 0.65 1.50 5.33
CA ALA A 82 0.30 2.27 4.14
C ALA A 82 -1.19 2.68 4.16
N VAL A 83 -1.50 3.73 3.42
CA VAL A 83 -2.88 4.13 3.07
C VAL A 83 -3.15 3.73 1.62
N LEU A 84 -4.23 3.01 1.39
CA LEU A 84 -4.60 2.46 0.08
C LEU A 84 -5.81 3.22 -0.50
N ALA A 85 -5.64 3.82 -1.67
CA ALA A 85 -6.74 4.41 -2.43
C ALA A 85 -7.43 3.33 -3.27
N ALA A 86 -8.69 3.03 -2.99
CA ALA A 86 -9.50 2.03 -3.70
C ALA A 86 -10.63 2.71 -4.47
N GLY A 87 -10.33 3.16 -5.69
CA GLY A 87 -11.28 3.88 -6.53
C GLY A 87 -10.67 4.28 -7.87
N GLY A 88 -11.26 5.32 -8.48
CA GLY A 88 -10.75 5.92 -9.71
C GLY A 88 -9.69 7.00 -9.45
N ASP A 89 -9.35 7.73 -10.52
CA ASP A 89 -8.29 8.75 -10.49
C ASP A 89 -8.58 9.88 -9.48
N SER A 90 -9.85 10.23 -9.27
CA SER A 90 -10.26 11.21 -8.25
C SER A 90 -9.91 10.78 -6.84
N THR A 91 -10.16 9.51 -6.51
CA THR A 91 -9.84 8.93 -5.19
C THR A 91 -8.35 8.80 -5.00
N ILE A 92 -7.63 8.32 -6.02
CA ILE A 92 -6.16 8.28 -5.99
C ILE A 92 -5.59 9.68 -5.73
N ARG A 93 -6.09 10.70 -6.44
CA ARG A 93 -5.67 12.09 -6.25
C ARG A 93 -6.01 12.62 -4.86
N GLY A 94 -7.23 12.44 -4.39
CA GLY A 94 -7.68 12.90 -3.07
C GLY A 94 -6.84 12.31 -1.95
N THR A 95 -6.67 10.98 -1.96
CA THR A 95 -5.80 10.29 -0.99
C THR A 95 -4.36 10.80 -1.08
N ALA A 96 -3.78 10.93 -2.28
CA ALA A 96 -2.43 11.44 -2.46
C ALA A 96 -2.25 12.85 -1.87
N LEU A 97 -3.23 13.74 -2.09
CA LEU A 97 -3.23 15.10 -1.51
C LEU A 97 -3.28 15.06 0.01
N GLY A 98 -4.08 14.18 0.61
CA GLY A 98 -4.13 14.02 2.07
C GLY A 98 -2.83 13.48 2.69
N LEU A 99 -2.03 12.75 1.91
CA LEU A 99 -0.72 12.22 2.32
C LEU A 99 0.44 13.17 2.03
N LEU A 100 0.23 14.33 1.42
CA LEU A 100 1.32 15.26 1.14
C LEU A 100 2.04 15.66 2.43
N GLY A 101 3.38 15.52 2.42
CA GLY A 101 4.22 15.78 3.59
C GLY A 101 4.26 14.65 4.62
N SER A 102 3.46 13.59 4.45
CA SER A 102 3.52 12.38 5.27
C SER A 102 4.62 11.42 4.79
N ALA A 103 5.18 10.64 5.72
CA ALA A 103 6.05 9.50 5.39
C ALA A 103 5.26 8.21 5.08
N VAL A 104 3.94 8.21 5.30
CA VAL A 104 3.08 7.05 5.08
C VAL A 104 2.92 6.78 3.58
N PRO A 105 3.28 5.59 3.09
CA PRO A 105 3.16 5.22 1.68
C PRO A 105 1.72 5.23 1.18
N LEU A 106 1.54 5.62 -0.09
CA LEU A 106 0.31 5.42 -0.86
C LEU A 106 0.36 4.09 -1.61
N GLY A 107 -0.67 3.26 -1.44
CA GLY A 107 -0.98 2.15 -2.33
C GLY A 107 -2.25 2.41 -3.14
N ILE A 108 -2.39 1.74 -4.28
CA ILE A 108 -3.50 1.97 -5.22
C ILE A 108 -4.17 0.65 -5.56
N ILE A 109 -5.49 0.62 -5.41
CA ILE A 109 -6.37 -0.42 -5.95
C ILE A 109 -7.22 0.26 -7.02
N PRO A 110 -6.92 0.05 -8.33
CA PRO A 110 -7.55 0.77 -9.44
C PRO A 110 -8.98 0.26 -9.67
N ALA A 111 -9.87 0.68 -8.78
CA ALA A 111 -11.28 0.33 -8.73
C ALA A 111 -12.15 1.49 -9.26
N GLY A 112 -11.69 2.18 -10.30
CA GLY A 112 -12.50 3.12 -11.09
C GLY A 112 -12.82 2.58 -12.48
N THR A 113 -13.56 3.37 -13.26
CA THR A 113 -13.94 3.02 -14.64
C THR A 113 -12.79 3.25 -15.64
N GLY A 114 -12.04 4.36 -15.52
CA GLY A 114 -10.96 4.72 -16.44
C GLY A 114 -9.56 4.32 -15.96
N ASN A 115 -9.25 4.55 -14.68
CA ASN A 115 -7.96 4.26 -14.04
C ASN A 115 -6.74 4.68 -14.88
N VAL A 116 -6.81 5.87 -15.49
CA VAL A 116 -5.74 6.35 -16.39
C VAL A 116 -4.46 6.53 -15.59
N MET A 117 -4.54 7.09 -14.38
CA MET A 117 -3.38 7.29 -13.52
C MET A 117 -2.71 5.96 -13.16
N ALA A 118 -3.51 4.94 -12.84
CA ALA A 118 -2.98 3.61 -12.55
C ALA A 118 -2.32 2.96 -13.78
N ALA A 119 -2.87 3.20 -14.99
CA ALA A 119 -2.28 2.72 -16.23
C ALA A 119 -0.93 3.40 -16.53
N GLU A 120 -0.85 4.72 -16.39
CA GLU A 120 0.38 5.50 -16.57
C GLU A 120 1.47 5.12 -15.55
N LEU A 121 1.07 4.79 -14.32
CA LEU A 121 1.97 4.26 -13.29
C LEU A 121 2.38 2.80 -13.51
N GLY A 122 1.89 2.15 -14.57
CA GLY A 122 2.19 0.75 -14.90
C GLY A 122 1.64 -0.24 -13.89
N LEU A 123 0.55 0.10 -13.18
CA LEU A 123 -0.01 -0.76 -12.15
C LEU A 123 -0.70 -1.98 -12.75
N PRO A 124 -0.61 -3.14 -12.06
CA PRO A 124 -1.31 -4.33 -12.47
C PRO A 124 -2.83 -4.16 -12.43
N ARG A 125 -3.54 -4.92 -13.28
CA ARG A 125 -5.01 -4.86 -13.39
C ARG A 125 -5.73 -6.05 -12.77
N ARG A 126 -5.01 -7.15 -12.47
CA ARG A 126 -5.59 -8.36 -11.89
C ARG A 126 -5.42 -8.35 -10.38
N SER A 127 -6.46 -8.74 -9.64
CA SER A 127 -6.48 -8.75 -8.17
C SER A 127 -5.27 -9.44 -7.54
N ALA A 128 -4.85 -10.60 -8.06
CA ALA A 128 -3.69 -11.32 -7.55
C ALA A 128 -2.38 -10.53 -7.72
N GLN A 129 -2.20 -9.86 -8.85
CA GLN A 129 -1.03 -9.05 -9.12
C GLN A 129 -1.04 -7.76 -8.30
N ILE A 130 -2.21 -7.13 -8.11
CA ILE A 130 -2.37 -5.95 -7.27
C ILE A 130 -2.05 -6.28 -5.81
N ALA A 131 -2.66 -7.35 -5.25
CA ALA A 131 -2.39 -7.77 -3.89
C ALA A 131 -0.90 -8.05 -3.67
N ARG A 132 -0.27 -8.77 -4.60
CA ARG A 132 1.18 -9.00 -4.56
C ARG A 132 1.98 -7.70 -4.62
N TYR A 133 1.59 -6.77 -5.48
CA TYR A 133 2.25 -5.47 -5.58
C TYR A 133 2.19 -4.71 -4.24
N LEU A 134 1.03 -4.71 -3.56
CA LEU A 134 0.84 -4.06 -2.26
C LEU A 134 1.61 -4.76 -1.12
N LEU A 135 1.85 -6.07 -1.23
CA LEU A 135 2.57 -6.87 -0.25
C LEU A 135 4.10 -6.87 -0.45
N ASP A 136 4.58 -6.83 -1.68
CA ASP A 136 5.98 -7.11 -1.97
C ASP A 136 6.76 -5.88 -2.45
N SER A 137 6.08 -4.86 -2.99
CA SER A 137 6.78 -3.78 -3.69
C SER A 137 7.47 -2.82 -2.73
N PRO A 138 8.71 -2.39 -3.05
CA PRO A 138 9.35 -1.31 -2.32
C PRO A 138 8.59 0.00 -2.53
N VAL A 139 8.56 0.83 -1.49
CA VAL A 139 7.99 2.19 -1.58
C VAL A 139 8.85 3.00 -2.56
N ARG A 140 8.21 3.51 -3.61
CA ARG A 140 8.84 4.45 -4.55
C ARG A 140 8.74 5.86 -3.95
N LYS A 141 9.87 6.57 -3.87
CA LYS A 141 9.94 7.98 -3.45
C LYS A 141 10.01 8.89 -4.66
#